data_AF-A0A2D5VFQ2-F1
#
_entry.id   AF-A0A2D5VFQ2-F1
#
_cell.length_a   1.000
_cell.length_b   1.000
_cell.length_c   1.000
_cell.angle_alpha   90.00
_cell.angle_beta   90.00
_cell.angle_gamma   90.00
#
_symmetry.space_group_name_H-M   'P 1'
#
loop_
_entity.id
_entity.type
_entity.pdbx_description
1 polymer ?
#
loop_
_entity_poly.entity_id
_entity_poly.type
_entity_poly.pdbx_seq_one_letter_code
_entity_poly.pdbx_strand_id
1 'polypeptide(L)'
;LQVGRALDQGSLLPIPDLPKTVRRKKTAIEEQMLEDSVGSLVIIPLYDPETADEIGILELRSPTKDGLNDMNAMRLYELSSPFSSAVKRWVTEREDEVEKTIRQQCTPIHQSVSWRFEKAARDFFDRRRAGENVSEMEPIIFNDVYPLYGQSDIRGSSEAGNSATQADLQDQLTLAREILTLAYGIKPMPFLEDLIYRVDVQFSNIEGNLGAGDDLQVLEFLRTDVEKCFTTLESFKNYDAGIGKKIEAYGSSLDPQRGAIHRQRKEYDDSVSLINDTISSYVDREQEKAQRIFPHYFEKDVTDGVDHQIYVGESMLDKKSFDPMYLRNLRLWQLMVLCGSAHLTEQLKPSLNLKLDTAHLVAVQETQQTISFDYNEKLLAMKGSYDVRYEIMKKRIDKAKVKETGERLTQPGKIAIVYSQNREGAEYEEYLKYLSAREYLIDSEPDRLNLEDLQGLYSLKALRVAVNLDKPIELPGPEEDLSQF
;
A
#
# COMPACT_ATOMS: atom_id res chain seq x y z
N LEU A 1 35.97 -15.22 25.97
CA LEU A 1 35.44 -14.86 27.31
C LEU A 1 35.95 -13.51 27.82
N GLN A 2 37.14 -13.06 27.37
CA GLN A 2 37.73 -11.79 27.82
C GLN A 2 37.02 -10.54 27.28
N VAL A 3 36.51 -10.60 26.04
CA VAL A 3 35.69 -9.52 25.45
C VAL A 3 34.42 -9.28 26.27
N GLY A 4 33.68 -10.35 26.59
CA GLY A 4 32.48 -10.25 27.46
C GLY A 4 32.80 -9.70 28.85
N ARG A 5 33.97 -10.04 29.42
CA ARG A 5 34.41 -9.44 30.70
C ARG A 5 34.71 -7.95 30.62
N ALA A 6 35.29 -7.47 29.52
CA ALA A 6 35.55 -6.05 29.32
C ALA A 6 34.25 -5.25 29.20
N LEU A 7 33.25 -5.83 28.51
CA LEU A 7 31.90 -5.26 28.42
C LEU A 7 31.17 -5.30 29.77
N ASP A 8 31.18 -6.44 30.47
CA ASP A 8 30.55 -6.59 31.79
C ASP A 8 31.15 -5.66 32.86
N GLN A 9 32.45 -5.35 32.75
CA GLN A 9 33.15 -4.42 33.65
C GLN A 9 33.06 -2.95 33.21
N GLY A 10 32.54 -2.69 32.01
CA GLY A 10 32.39 -1.36 31.42
C GLY A 10 33.68 -0.52 31.36
N SER A 11 34.86 -1.16 31.40
CA SER A 11 36.13 -0.46 31.63
C SER A 11 37.32 -1.14 30.94
N LEU A 12 38.44 -0.40 30.88
CA LEU A 12 39.72 -0.84 30.33
C LEU A 12 40.16 -2.20 30.90
N LEU A 13 40.38 -3.18 30.03
CA LEU A 13 40.88 -4.51 30.41
C LEU A 13 42.26 -4.81 29.79
N PRO A 14 43.35 -4.60 30.54
CA PRO A 14 44.69 -5.03 30.14
C PRO A 14 44.93 -6.50 30.49
N ILE A 15 45.50 -7.24 29.53
CA ILE A 15 45.89 -8.64 29.67
C ILE A 15 47.36 -8.75 29.23
N PRO A 16 48.31 -8.54 30.15
CA PRO A 16 49.73 -8.50 29.83
C PRO A 16 50.34 -9.87 29.50
N ASP A 17 49.68 -10.97 29.86
CA ASP A 17 50.11 -12.35 29.53
C ASP A 17 48.87 -13.17 29.14
N LEU A 18 48.53 -13.12 27.85
CA LEU A 18 47.38 -13.84 27.30
C LEU A 18 47.55 -15.37 27.44
N PRO A 19 48.71 -15.99 27.10
CA PRO A 19 48.91 -17.43 27.26
C PRO A 19 48.71 -17.94 28.70
N LYS A 20 49.05 -17.15 29.71
CA LYS A 20 48.89 -17.51 31.13
C LYS A 20 47.45 -17.31 31.64
N THR A 21 46.66 -16.45 31.02
CA THR A 21 45.31 -16.06 31.47
C THR A 21 44.20 -16.88 30.83
N VAL A 22 44.48 -17.57 29.72
CA VAL A 22 43.55 -18.49 29.06
C VAL A 22 43.37 -19.77 29.89
N ARG A 23 42.12 -20.16 30.20
CA ARG A 23 41.76 -21.34 31.02
C ARG A 23 41.80 -22.65 30.21
N ARG A 24 41.64 -23.80 30.88
CA ARG A 24 41.62 -25.15 30.26
C ARG A 24 40.56 -25.36 29.15
N LYS A 25 39.48 -24.58 29.11
CA LYS A 25 38.54 -24.52 27.97
C LYS A 25 38.68 -23.16 27.31
N LYS A 26 39.17 -23.16 26.08
CA LYS A 26 39.39 -21.96 25.25
C LYS A 26 38.18 -21.72 24.36
N THR A 27 37.88 -20.46 24.04
CA THR A 27 36.96 -20.15 22.95
C THR A 27 37.69 -20.22 21.59
N ALA A 28 36.98 -20.43 20.48
CA ALA A 28 37.59 -20.45 19.14
C ALA A 28 38.44 -19.20 18.84
N ILE A 29 37.97 -18.03 19.30
CA ILE A 29 38.71 -16.76 19.19
C ILE A 29 40.01 -16.77 20.02
N GLU A 30 40.01 -17.36 21.21
CA GLU A 30 41.19 -17.43 22.08
C GLU A 30 42.21 -18.45 21.55
N GLU A 31 41.75 -19.50 20.88
CA GLU A 31 42.60 -20.44 20.15
C GLU A 31 43.30 -19.76 18.98
N GLN A 32 42.53 -19.07 18.14
CA GLN A 32 43.07 -18.32 17.01
C GLN A 32 44.09 -17.25 17.44
N MET A 33 43.81 -16.50 18.51
CA MET A 33 44.76 -15.52 19.05
C MET A 33 46.08 -16.15 19.51
N LEU A 34 46.04 -17.35 20.09
CA LEU A 34 47.25 -18.06 20.49
C LEU A 34 48.01 -18.63 19.29
N GLU A 35 47.31 -19.08 18.25
CA GLU A 35 47.89 -19.49 16.97
C GLU A 35 48.58 -18.31 16.27
N ASP A 36 47.97 -17.12 16.32
CA ASP A 36 48.52 -15.84 15.85
C ASP A 36 49.67 -15.31 16.73
N SER A 37 50.13 -16.08 17.72
CA SER A 37 51.23 -15.75 18.63
C SER A 37 51.01 -14.47 19.45
N VAL A 38 49.77 -14.17 19.83
CA VAL A 38 49.46 -13.01 20.70
C VAL A 38 49.94 -13.26 22.13
N GLY A 39 50.85 -12.41 22.61
CA GLY A 39 51.45 -12.47 23.95
C GLY A 39 50.77 -11.54 24.98
N SER A 40 50.25 -10.39 24.54
CA SER A 40 49.49 -9.46 25.38
C SER A 40 48.35 -8.79 24.59
N LEU A 41 47.32 -8.34 25.30
CA LEU A 41 46.05 -7.85 24.75
C LEU A 41 45.51 -6.68 25.62
N VAL A 42 44.98 -5.64 24.99
CA VAL A 42 44.19 -4.59 25.66
C VAL A 42 42.85 -4.47 24.98
N ILE A 43 41.79 -4.43 25.78
CA ILE A 43 40.41 -4.26 25.33
C ILE A 43 39.85 -2.99 25.96
N ILE A 44 39.32 -2.10 25.12
CA ILE A 44 38.70 -0.83 25.53
C ILE A 44 37.28 -0.80 24.96
N PRO A 45 36.24 -0.87 25.81
CA PRO A 45 34.88 -0.57 25.38
C PRO A 45 34.79 0.90 24.93
N LEU A 46 34.18 1.14 23.77
CA LEU A 46 33.94 2.47 23.22
C LEU A 46 32.49 2.85 23.50
N TYR A 47 32.30 3.96 24.21
CA TYR A 47 30.99 4.51 24.54
C TYR A 47 30.79 5.86 23.90
N ASP A 48 29.55 6.17 23.59
CA ASP A 48 29.14 7.49 23.17
C ASP A 48 29.40 8.50 24.29
N PRO A 49 30.25 9.52 24.08
CA PRO A 49 30.52 10.52 25.11
C PRO A 49 29.28 11.30 25.55
N GLU A 50 28.22 11.34 24.72
CA GLU A 50 27.00 12.12 24.98
C GLU A 50 25.87 11.28 25.58
N THR A 51 25.62 10.08 25.04
CA THR A 51 24.50 9.21 25.46
C THR A 51 24.91 8.07 26.38
N ALA A 52 26.22 7.80 26.49
CA ALA A 52 26.80 6.63 27.15
C ALA A 52 26.39 5.27 26.53
N ASP A 53 25.83 5.26 25.33
CA ASP A 53 25.53 4.02 24.59
C ASP A 53 26.80 3.32 24.12
N GLU A 54 26.78 1.99 24.06
CA GLU A 54 27.90 1.20 23.55
C GLU A 54 28.03 1.34 22.03
N ILE A 55 29.16 1.86 21.55
CA ILE A 55 29.49 1.97 20.13
C ILE A 55 30.19 0.71 19.62
N GLY A 56 31.01 0.10 20.46
CA GLY A 56 31.77 -1.10 20.12
C GLY A 56 33.03 -1.27 20.98
N ILE A 57 34.04 -1.95 20.43
CA ILE A 57 35.24 -2.32 21.19
C ILE A 57 36.50 -2.00 20.37
N LEU A 58 37.45 -1.34 21.01
CA LEU A 58 38.81 -1.20 20.51
C LEU A 58 39.70 -2.29 21.10
N GLU A 59 40.23 -3.13 20.23
CA GLU A 59 41.10 -4.25 20.60
C GLU A 59 42.53 -4.02 20.06
N LEU A 60 43.53 -4.05 20.95
CA LEU A 60 44.95 -4.00 20.56
C LEU A 60 45.65 -5.29 20.99
N ARG A 61 46.32 -5.94 20.03
CA ARG A 61 47.07 -7.18 20.22
C ARG A 61 48.57 -6.93 20.08
N SER A 62 49.38 -7.60 20.88
CA SER A 62 50.84 -7.60 20.75
C SER A 62 51.38 -9.02 20.87
N PRO A 63 52.35 -9.43 20.04
CA PRO A 63 52.99 -10.74 20.15
C PRO A 63 53.91 -10.83 21.39
N THR A 64 54.30 -9.70 21.95
CA THR A 64 55.21 -9.63 23.09
C THR A 64 54.42 -9.63 24.39
N LYS A 65 54.75 -10.57 25.27
CA LYS A 65 54.29 -10.56 26.67
C LYS A 65 54.69 -9.23 27.34
N ASP A 66 53.81 -8.69 28.19
CA ASP A 66 53.96 -7.40 28.88
C ASP A 66 54.12 -6.18 27.93
N GLY A 67 54.01 -6.37 26.61
CA GLY A 67 54.06 -5.29 25.63
C GLY A 67 52.88 -4.33 25.75
N LEU A 68 51.72 -4.87 26.12
CA LEU A 68 50.52 -4.12 26.51
C LEU A 68 50.26 -4.38 28.00
N ASN A 69 50.74 -3.47 28.85
CA ASN A 69 50.60 -3.49 30.30
C ASN A 69 49.74 -2.32 30.79
N ASP A 70 49.41 -2.31 32.08
CA ASP A 70 48.50 -1.32 32.70
C ASP A 70 48.90 0.15 32.41
N MET A 71 50.20 0.45 32.40
CA MET A 71 50.69 1.80 32.15
C MET A 71 50.45 2.26 30.71
N ASN A 72 50.71 1.39 29.74
CA ASN A 72 50.48 1.68 28.32
C ASN A 72 48.98 1.67 27.99
N ALA A 73 48.22 0.79 28.65
CA ALA A 73 46.77 0.68 28.53
C ALA A 73 46.06 1.96 29.00
N MET A 74 46.50 2.56 30.11
CA MET A 74 45.98 3.85 30.60
C MET A 74 46.19 4.99 29.59
N ARG A 75 47.37 5.06 28.95
CA ARG A 75 47.64 6.05 27.89
C ARG A 75 46.77 5.84 26.66
N LEU A 76 46.49 4.59 26.30
CA LEU A 76 45.56 4.26 25.21
C LEU A 76 44.11 4.64 25.57
N TYR A 77 43.74 4.47 26.84
CA TYR A 77 42.41 4.84 27.34
C TYR A 77 42.14 6.35 27.26
N GLU A 78 43.16 7.20 27.42
CA GLU A 78 43.01 8.66 27.20
C GLU A 78 42.59 9.01 25.77
N LEU A 79 42.92 8.14 24.79
CA LEU A 79 42.53 8.32 23.39
C LEU A 79 41.14 7.73 23.10
N SER A 80 40.54 6.99 24.03
CA SER A 80 39.27 6.27 23.81
C SER A 80 38.13 7.19 23.40
N SER A 81 38.01 8.37 24.01
CA SER A 81 36.93 9.34 23.70
C SER A 81 37.02 9.89 22.27
N PRO A 82 38.14 10.47 21.81
CA PRO A 82 38.25 10.91 20.42
C PRO A 82 38.14 9.76 19.41
N PHE A 83 38.62 8.55 19.74
CA PHE A 83 38.37 7.35 18.92
C PHE A 83 36.89 6.97 18.88
N SER A 84 36.17 7.01 20.02
CA SER A 84 34.74 6.72 20.10
C SER A 84 33.94 7.69 19.24
N SER A 85 34.25 8.99 19.31
CA SER A 85 33.63 10.02 18.45
C SER A 85 33.92 9.78 16.97
N ALA A 86 35.16 9.42 16.61
CA ALA A 86 35.51 9.14 15.22
C ALA A 86 34.82 7.87 14.68
N VAL A 87 34.75 6.81 15.49
CA VAL A 87 34.05 5.57 15.14
C VAL A 87 32.54 5.80 15.04
N LYS A 88 31.92 6.48 16.01
CA LYS A 88 30.49 6.87 15.96
C LYS A 88 30.20 7.63 14.67
N ARG A 89 30.98 8.69 14.40
CA ARG A 89 30.82 9.49 13.19
C ARG A 89 30.93 8.63 11.93
N TRP A 90 31.91 7.74 11.88
CA TRP A 90 32.06 6.84 10.74
C TRP A 90 30.86 5.89 10.59
N VAL A 91 30.37 5.32 11.69
CA VAL A 91 29.17 4.45 11.69
C VAL A 91 27.95 5.23 11.19
N THR A 92 27.69 6.41 11.76
CA THR A 92 26.56 7.27 11.35
C THR A 92 26.69 7.68 9.88
N GLU A 93 27.87 8.13 9.44
CA GLU A 93 28.09 8.48 8.02
C GLU A 93 27.86 7.27 7.09
N ARG A 94 28.17 6.04 7.53
CA ARG A 94 27.87 4.82 6.76
C ARG A 94 26.38 4.51 6.73
N GLU A 95 25.69 4.66 7.85
CA GLU A 95 24.24 4.44 7.93
C GLU A 95 23.50 5.44 7.03
N ASP A 96 23.89 6.72 7.08
CA ASP A 96 23.38 7.77 6.20
C ASP A 96 23.65 7.45 4.71
N GLU A 97 24.84 6.90 4.39
CA GLU A 97 25.20 6.50 3.02
C GLU A 97 24.31 5.35 2.52
N VAL A 98 24.07 4.33 3.37
CA VAL A 98 23.16 3.21 3.09
C VAL A 98 21.74 3.70 2.88
N GLU A 99 21.22 4.52 3.80
CA GLU A 99 19.86 5.06 3.70
C GLU A 99 19.71 5.94 2.45
N LYS A 100 20.70 6.77 2.15
CA LYS A 100 20.70 7.61 0.95
C LYS A 100 20.70 6.77 -0.33
N THR A 101 21.50 5.72 -0.43
CA THR A 101 21.50 4.82 -1.60
C THR A 101 20.16 4.10 -1.74
N ILE A 102 19.59 3.63 -0.63
CA ILE A 102 18.25 3.08 -0.59
C ILE A 102 17.22 4.08 -1.12
N ARG A 103 17.17 5.31 -0.58
CA ARG A 103 16.20 6.34 -1.00
C ARG A 103 16.41 6.82 -2.44
N GLN A 104 17.64 6.79 -2.95
CA GLN A 104 17.94 7.14 -4.34
C GLN A 104 17.42 6.07 -5.31
N GLN A 105 17.58 4.80 -4.96
CA GLN A 105 17.30 3.68 -5.85
C GLN A 105 15.92 3.04 -5.62
N CYS A 106 15.27 3.30 -4.47
CA CYS A 106 14.03 2.64 -4.05
C CYS A 106 12.95 3.66 -3.62
N THR A 107 11.69 3.22 -3.58
CA THR A 107 10.57 3.84 -2.86
C THR A 107 10.70 3.60 -1.35
N PRO A 108 9.87 4.20 -0.47
CA PRO A 108 9.82 3.82 0.94
C PRO A 108 9.68 2.29 1.07
N ILE A 109 10.71 1.64 1.62
CA ILE A 109 10.75 0.19 1.72
C ILE A 109 9.95 -0.24 2.94
N HIS A 110 9.07 -1.19 2.73
CA HIS A 110 8.30 -1.80 3.80
C HIS A 110 9.22 -2.49 4.83
N GLN A 111 9.01 -2.24 6.13
CA GLN A 111 9.91 -2.67 7.21
C GLN A 111 10.23 -4.16 7.21
N SER A 112 9.27 -5.01 6.82
CA SER A 112 9.46 -6.47 6.78
C SER A 112 10.60 -6.90 5.85
N VAL A 113 10.94 -6.11 4.83
CA VAL A 113 11.96 -6.45 3.83
C VAL A 113 13.16 -5.49 3.85
N SER A 114 13.17 -4.46 4.70
CA SER A 114 14.22 -3.44 4.73
C SER A 114 15.62 -4.05 4.90
N TRP A 115 15.74 -5.07 5.75
CA TRP A 115 16.97 -5.80 6.01
C TRP A 115 17.64 -6.32 4.73
N ARG A 116 16.85 -6.75 3.73
CA ARG A 116 17.37 -7.33 2.48
C ARG A 116 17.97 -6.24 1.59
N PHE A 117 17.35 -5.06 1.58
CA PHE A 117 17.82 -3.88 0.85
C PHE A 117 19.06 -3.28 1.54
N GLU A 118 19.05 -3.18 2.86
CA GLU A 118 20.21 -2.75 3.66
C GLU A 118 21.41 -3.67 3.43
N LYS A 119 21.19 -4.98 3.41
CA LYS A 119 22.23 -5.95 3.08
C LYS A 119 22.77 -5.74 1.66
N ALA A 120 21.89 -5.61 0.66
CA ALA A 120 22.30 -5.38 -0.74
C ALA A 120 23.13 -4.09 -0.88
N ALA A 121 22.74 -3.02 -0.17
CA ALA A 121 23.47 -1.75 -0.16
C ALA A 121 24.85 -1.90 0.51
N ARG A 122 24.95 -2.58 1.66
CA ARG A 122 26.23 -2.85 2.32
C ARG A 122 27.17 -3.66 1.43
N ASP A 123 26.66 -4.74 0.84
CA ASP A 123 27.43 -5.60 -0.07
C ASP A 123 27.91 -4.81 -1.31
N PHE A 124 27.08 -3.90 -1.84
CA PHE A 124 27.46 -2.99 -2.93
C PHE A 124 28.65 -2.10 -2.56
N PHE A 125 28.65 -1.49 -1.37
CA PHE A 125 29.77 -0.66 -0.91
C PHE A 125 31.05 -1.45 -0.69
N ASP A 126 30.95 -2.65 -0.10
CA ASP A 126 32.11 -3.49 0.19
C ASP A 126 32.78 -3.98 -1.10
N ARG A 127 32.01 -4.38 -2.11
CA ARG A 127 32.54 -4.75 -3.43
C ARG A 127 33.20 -3.57 -4.14
N ARG A 128 32.60 -2.39 -4.07
CA ARG A 128 33.19 -1.17 -4.65
C ARG A 128 34.51 -0.80 -3.97
N ARG A 129 34.63 -1.00 -2.66
CA ARG A 129 35.89 -0.82 -1.91
C ARG A 129 36.94 -1.86 -2.25
N ALA A 130 36.54 -3.10 -2.53
CA ALA A 130 37.43 -4.15 -3.01
C ALA A 130 37.97 -3.90 -4.43
N GLY A 131 37.54 -2.80 -5.09
CA GLY A 131 37.99 -2.42 -6.43
C GLY A 131 37.20 -3.09 -7.55
N GLU A 132 36.05 -3.71 -7.24
CA GLU A 132 35.16 -4.25 -8.26
C GLU A 132 34.41 -3.13 -9.01
N ASN A 133 34.31 -3.25 -10.33
CA ASN A 133 33.50 -2.34 -11.16
C ASN A 133 32.03 -2.74 -11.10
N VAL A 134 31.36 -2.41 -9.99
CA VAL A 134 29.92 -2.60 -9.80
C VAL A 134 29.20 -1.25 -9.93
N SER A 135 28.22 -1.14 -10.83
CA SER A 135 27.45 0.09 -11.06
C SER A 135 26.12 0.12 -10.32
N GLU A 136 25.58 -1.05 -9.95
CA GLU A 136 24.24 -1.21 -9.36
C GLU A 136 24.27 -2.20 -8.19
N MET A 137 23.27 -2.09 -7.31
CA MET A 137 23.04 -3.08 -6.26
C MET A 137 22.69 -4.44 -6.89
N GLU A 138 22.93 -5.52 -6.13
CA GLU A 138 22.48 -6.84 -6.54
C GLU A 138 20.94 -6.93 -6.60
N PRO A 139 20.37 -7.79 -7.47
CA PRO A 139 18.92 -7.97 -7.53
C PRO A 139 18.34 -8.45 -6.20
N ILE A 140 17.29 -7.78 -5.75
CA ILE A 140 16.54 -8.16 -4.55
C ILE A 140 15.47 -9.14 -4.98
N ILE A 141 15.64 -10.40 -4.57
CA ILE A 141 14.80 -11.53 -4.95
C ILE A 141 14.38 -12.28 -3.69
N PHE A 142 13.09 -12.59 -3.60
CA PHE A 142 12.50 -13.42 -2.56
C PHE A 142 11.87 -14.64 -3.22
N ASN A 143 12.44 -15.81 -2.94
CA ASN A 143 11.91 -17.08 -3.43
C ASN A 143 10.89 -17.66 -2.44
N ASP A 144 10.05 -18.56 -2.91
CA ASP A 144 9.19 -19.37 -2.06
C ASP A 144 8.18 -18.57 -1.22
N VAL A 145 7.70 -17.45 -1.75
CA VAL A 145 6.72 -16.57 -1.09
C VAL A 145 5.29 -16.93 -1.46
N TYR A 146 4.38 -16.80 -0.51
CA TYR A 146 2.94 -16.97 -0.70
C TYR A 146 2.28 -15.60 -0.89
N PRO A 147 1.65 -15.34 -2.04
CA PRO A 147 0.86 -14.14 -2.23
C PRO A 147 -0.55 -14.32 -1.65
N LEU A 148 -1.07 -13.29 -0.99
CA LEU A 148 -2.49 -13.18 -0.65
C LEU A 148 -3.00 -11.86 -1.22
N TYR A 149 -4.15 -11.88 -1.89
CA TYR A 149 -4.77 -10.69 -2.47
C TYR A 149 -6.22 -10.59 -2.03
N GLY A 150 -6.61 -9.39 -1.61
CA GLY A 150 -7.98 -9.06 -1.25
C GLY A 150 -8.37 -7.70 -1.80
N GLN A 151 -9.65 -7.53 -2.06
CA GLN A 151 -10.22 -6.34 -2.67
C GLN A 151 -11.55 -5.97 -2.01
N SER A 152 -11.76 -4.68 -1.81
CA SER A 152 -13.06 -4.08 -1.48
C SER A 152 -13.36 -2.99 -2.52
N ASP A 153 -14.17 -3.35 -3.51
CA ASP A 153 -14.51 -2.50 -4.66
C ASP A 153 -15.84 -1.77 -4.45
N ILE A 154 -15.99 -0.57 -5.00
CA ILE A 154 -17.27 0.15 -5.02
C ILE A 154 -18.09 -0.33 -6.21
N ARG A 155 -19.27 -0.87 -5.91
CA ARG A 155 -20.14 -1.47 -6.90
C ARG A 155 -20.71 -0.40 -7.83
N GLY A 156 -20.35 -0.52 -9.11
CA GLY A 156 -20.87 0.37 -10.15
C GLY A 156 -20.29 1.79 -10.08
N SER A 157 -19.09 1.93 -9.51
CA SER A 157 -18.42 3.21 -9.33
C SER A 157 -18.28 3.98 -10.65
N SER A 158 -17.85 3.29 -11.71
CA SER A 158 -17.75 3.86 -13.06
C SER A 158 -19.09 4.37 -13.59
N GLU A 159 -20.16 3.59 -13.50
CA GLU A 159 -21.50 3.99 -13.96
C GLU A 159 -22.06 5.15 -13.14
N ALA A 160 -21.89 5.12 -11.81
CA ALA A 160 -22.32 6.18 -10.92
C ALA A 160 -21.56 7.50 -11.19
N GLY A 161 -20.25 7.43 -11.38
CA GLY A 161 -19.42 8.58 -11.72
C GLY A 161 -19.79 9.20 -13.07
N ASN A 162 -20.08 8.37 -14.08
CA ASN A 162 -20.54 8.85 -15.39
C ASN A 162 -21.93 9.49 -15.31
N SER A 163 -22.86 8.88 -14.56
CA SER A 163 -24.21 9.42 -14.36
C SER A 163 -24.18 10.76 -13.64
N ALA A 164 -23.29 10.92 -12.65
CA ALA A 164 -23.09 12.18 -11.95
C ALA A 164 -22.57 13.29 -12.87
N THR A 165 -21.57 12.98 -13.72
CA THR A 165 -21.08 13.92 -14.75
C THR A 165 -22.17 14.29 -15.76
N GLN A 166 -22.96 13.30 -16.21
CA GLN A 166 -24.08 13.52 -17.12
C GLN A 166 -25.10 14.51 -16.54
N ALA A 167 -25.48 14.31 -15.27
CA ALA A 167 -26.44 15.17 -14.58
C ALA A 167 -25.94 16.62 -14.47
N ASP A 168 -24.67 16.82 -14.11
CA ASP A 168 -24.07 18.16 -14.03
C ASP A 168 -24.05 18.86 -15.41
N LEU A 169 -23.74 18.12 -16.49
CA LEU A 169 -23.79 18.66 -17.86
C LEU A 169 -25.21 19.00 -18.32
N GLN A 170 -26.19 18.16 -17.98
CA GLN A 170 -27.61 18.41 -18.28
C GLN A 170 -28.11 19.66 -17.56
N ASP A 171 -27.76 19.84 -16.29
CA ASP A 171 -28.06 21.05 -15.53
C ASP A 171 -27.48 22.29 -16.23
N GLN A 172 -26.21 22.22 -16.67
CA GLN A 172 -25.53 23.36 -17.30
C GLN A 172 -26.11 23.70 -18.68
N LEU A 173 -26.39 22.70 -19.52
CA LEU A 173 -27.04 22.88 -20.82
C LEU A 173 -28.47 23.43 -20.67
N THR A 174 -29.20 23.01 -19.63
CA THR A 174 -30.55 23.52 -19.35
C THR A 174 -30.50 25.02 -19.04
N LEU A 175 -29.60 25.45 -18.15
CA LEU A 175 -29.44 26.87 -17.82
C LEU A 175 -29.02 27.70 -19.04
N ALA A 176 -28.09 27.18 -19.85
CA ALA A 176 -27.69 27.79 -21.11
C ALA A 176 -28.88 27.97 -22.07
N ARG A 177 -29.68 26.92 -22.26
CA ARG A 177 -30.87 26.93 -23.11
C ARG A 177 -31.90 27.96 -22.65
N GLU A 178 -32.13 28.07 -21.35
CA GLU A 178 -33.06 29.07 -20.78
C GLU A 178 -32.62 30.51 -21.11
N ILE A 179 -31.33 30.81 -20.98
CA ILE A 179 -30.77 32.13 -21.32
C ILE A 179 -30.98 32.43 -22.80
N LEU A 180 -30.65 31.48 -23.68
CA LEU A 180 -30.77 31.66 -25.13
C LEU A 180 -32.23 31.81 -25.58
N THR A 181 -33.13 31.03 -25.00
CA THR A 181 -34.57 31.10 -25.30
C THR A 181 -35.16 32.45 -24.88
N LEU A 182 -34.77 32.95 -23.70
CA LEU A 182 -35.17 34.27 -23.23
C LEU A 182 -34.62 35.38 -24.15
N ALA A 183 -33.34 35.28 -24.53
CA ALA A 183 -32.71 36.22 -25.47
C ALA A 183 -33.44 36.27 -26.82
N TYR A 184 -33.81 35.10 -27.36
CA TYR A 184 -34.57 34.99 -28.60
C TYR A 184 -35.96 35.64 -28.48
N GLY A 185 -36.64 35.48 -27.35
CA GLY A 185 -37.93 36.13 -27.08
C GLY A 185 -37.85 37.67 -27.05
N ILE A 186 -36.73 38.22 -26.57
CA ILE A 186 -36.47 39.67 -26.57
C ILE A 186 -36.16 40.16 -27.98
N LYS A 187 -35.22 39.48 -28.66
CA LYS A 187 -34.75 39.84 -30.00
C LYS A 187 -34.57 38.58 -30.84
N PRO A 188 -35.56 38.23 -31.67
CA PRO A 188 -35.48 37.07 -32.54
C PRO A 188 -34.32 37.23 -33.53
N MET A 189 -33.37 36.30 -33.49
CA MET A 189 -32.20 36.29 -34.36
C MET A 189 -31.95 34.85 -34.84
N PRO A 190 -31.74 34.61 -36.14
CA PRO A 190 -31.47 33.26 -36.66
C PRO A 190 -30.27 32.58 -35.98
N PHE A 191 -29.26 33.37 -35.58
CA PHE A 191 -28.11 32.85 -34.84
C PHE A 191 -28.47 32.30 -33.45
N LEU A 192 -29.41 32.92 -32.73
CA LEU A 192 -29.85 32.40 -31.42
C LEU A 192 -30.70 31.14 -31.60
N GLU A 193 -31.51 31.07 -32.65
CA GLU A 193 -32.28 29.88 -32.99
C GLU A 193 -31.37 28.70 -33.33
N ASP A 194 -30.31 28.92 -34.13
CA ASP A 194 -29.26 27.93 -34.40
C ASP A 194 -28.56 27.47 -33.10
N LEU A 195 -28.21 28.41 -32.23
CA LEU A 195 -27.50 28.08 -30.99
C LEU A 195 -28.38 27.28 -30.02
N ILE A 196 -29.67 27.59 -29.91
CA ILE A 196 -30.65 26.79 -29.15
C ILE A 196 -30.74 25.38 -29.74
N TYR A 197 -30.86 25.25 -31.06
CA TYR A 197 -30.87 23.95 -31.72
C TYR A 197 -29.60 23.14 -31.41
N ARG A 198 -28.42 23.76 -31.46
CA ARG A 198 -27.14 23.10 -31.14
C ARG A 198 -27.07 22.67 -29.67
N VAL A 199 -27.59 23.47 -28.73
CA VAL A 199 -27.72 23.08 -27.32
C VAL A 199 -28.63 21.86 -27.17
N ASP A 200 -29.78 21.84 -27.86
CA ASP A 200 -30.73 20.72 -27.83
C ASP A 200 -30.12 19.43 -28.41
N VAL A 201 -29.28 19.55 -29.46
CA VAL A 201 -28.50 18.44 -30.00
C VAL A 201 -27.51 17.92 -28.96
N GLN A 202 -26.74 18.79 -28.29
CA GLN A 202 -25.81 18.36 -27.26
C GLN A 202 -26.51 17.69 -26.08
N PHE A 203 -27.65 18.25 -25.64
CA PHE A 203 -28.47 17.67 -24.59
C PHE A 203 -28.91 16.24 -24.96
N SER A 204 -29.42 16.05 -26.18
CA SER A 204 -29.85 14.74 -26.68
C SER A 204 -28.69 13.75 -26.82
N ASN A 205 -27.50 14.22 -27.20
CA ASN A 205 -26.31 13.37 -27.33
C ASN A 205 -25.88 12.80 -25.99
N ILE A 206 -25.99 13.59 -24.91
CA ILE A 206 -25.60 13.15 -23.58
C ILE A 206 -26.70 12.39 -22.83
N GLU A 207 -27.95 12.31 -23.30
CA GLU A 207 -29.00 11.50 -22.65
C GLU A 207 -28.72 9.98 -22.67
N GLY A 208 -27.83 9.53 -23.56
CA GLY A 208 -27.31 8.16 -23.60
C GLY A 208 -26.15 7.90 -22.64
N ASN A 209 -25.36 6.86 -22.91
CA ASN A 209 -24.09 6.67 -22.22
C ASN A 209 -23.07 7.71 -22.72
N LEU A 210 -22.56 8.53 -21.81
CA LEU A 210 -21.40 9.40 -22.07
C LEU A 210 -20.23 8.56 -22.59
N GLY A 211 -19.86 8.79 -23.85
CA GLY A 211 -18.66 8.24 -24.45
C GLY A 211 -17.40 8.91 -23.89
N ALA A 212 -16.26 8.29 -24.13
CA ALA A 212 -14.98 8.83 -23.70
C ALA A 212 -14.70 10.18 -24.40
N GLY A 213 -14.66 11.26 -23.61
CA GLY A 213 -14.37 12.62 -24.08
C GLY A 213 -15.58 13.41 -24.58
N ASP A 214 -16.80 12.87 -24.49
CA ASP A 214 -18.03 13.59 -24.83
C ASP A 214 -18.27 14.76 -23.86
N ASP A 215 -17.94 14.55 -22.58
CA ASP A 215 -17.98 15.58 -21.54
C ASP A 215 -17.11 16.80 -21.88
N LEU A 216 -15.88 16.56 -22.34
CA LEU A 216 -14.96 17.63 -22.75
C LEU A 216 -15.48 18.39 -23.96
N GLN A 217 -16.08 17.71 -24.95
CA GLN A 217 -16.64 18.35 -26.13
C GLN A 217 -17.83 19.24 -25.80
N VAL A 218 -18.72 18.79 -24.90
CA VAL A 218 -19.86 19.58 -24.44
C VAL A 218 -19.40 20.82 -23.67
N LEU A 219 -18.41 20.66 -22.78
CA LEU A 219 -17.84 21.78 -22.03
C LEU A 219 -17.12 22.78 -22.94
N GLU A 220 -16.39 22.31 -23.96
CA GLU A 220 -15.78 23.17 -24.96
C GLU A 220 -16.85 23.96 -25.71
N PHE A 221 -17.89 23.29 -26.23
CA PHE A 221 -19.01 23.94 -26.91
C PHE A 221 -19.70 25.02 -26.04
N LEU A 222 -20.00 24.69 -24.79
CA LEU A 222 -20.58 25.65 -23.85
C LEU A 222 -19.69 26.89 -23.71
N ARG A 223 -18.38 26.70 -23.53
CA ARG A 223 -17.44 27.82 -23.38
C ARG A 223 -17.25 28.62 -24.66
N THR A 224 -17.10 27.95 -25.80
CA THR A 224 -16.65 28.60 -27.04
C THR A 224 -17.77 29.24 -27.82
N ASP A 225 -18.96 28.65 -27.77
CA ASP A 225 -20.10 29.04 -28.60
C ASP A 225 -21.19 29.71 -27.77
N VAL A 226 -21.48 29.19 -26.58
CA VAL A 226 -22.59 29.69 -25.75
C VAL A 226 -22.15 30.83 -24.83
N GLU A 227 -21.19 30.60 -23.95
CA GLU A 227 -20.76 31.55 -22.92
C GLU A 227 -20.17 32.83 -23.51
N LYS A 228 -19.47 32.76 -24.65
CA LYS A 228 -19.00 33.98 -25.36
C LYS A 228 -20.13 34.90 -25.78
N CYS A 229 -21.32 34.36 -26.02
CA CYS A 229 -22.49 35.16 -26.35
C CYS A 229 -23.01 35.92 -25.13
N PHE A 230 -22.79 35.44 -23.91
CA PHE A 230 -23.36 36.03 -22.69
C PHE A 230 -22.95 37.49 -22.51
N THR A 231 -21.70 37.87 -22.82
CA THR A 231 -21.27 39.28 -22.78
C THR A 231 -22.11 40.18 -23.69
N THR A 232 -22.50 39.69 -24.87
CA THR A 232 -23.37 40.44 -25.78
C THR A 232 -24.82 40.43 -25.28
N LEU A 233 -25.30 39.29 -24.79
CA LEU A 233 -26.65 39.12 -24.26
C LEU A 233 -26.91 39.93 -22.99
N GLU A 234 -25.88 40.20 -22.18
CA GLU A 234 -25.99 41.12 -21.03
C GLU A 234 -26.46 42.51 -21.43
N SER A 235 -26.15 42.98 -22.64
CA SER A 235 -26.65 44.27 -23.14
C SER A 235 -28.18 44.29 -23.31
N PHE A 236 -28.82 43.13 -23.34
CA PHE A 236 -30.28 43.01 -23.49
C PHE A 236 -31.02 43.27 -22.18
N LYS A 237 -30.31 43.43 -21.05
CA LYS A 237 -30.90 43.81 -19.75
C LYS A 237 -31.69 45.12 -19.79
N ASN A 238 -31.40 45.98 -20.76
CA ASN A 238 -32.13 47.23 -20.98
C ASN A 238 -33.56 46.99 -21.51
N TYR A 239 -33.85 45.79 -22.01
CA TYR A 239 -35.15 45.38 -22.53
C TYR A 239 -35.85 44.39 -21.59
N ASP A 240 -35.10 43.50 -20.93
CA ASP A 240 -35.62 42.59 -19.90
C ASP A 240 -34.56 42.35 -18.81
N ALA A 241 -34.83 42.79 -17.59
CA ALA A 241 -33.91 42.59 -16.46
C ALA A 241 -33.73 41.10 -16.08
N GLY A 242 -34.64 40.22 -16.51
CA GLY A 242 -34.59 38.78 -16.28
C GLY A 242 -33.41 38.09 -16.94
N ILE A 243 -32.91 38.59 -18.08
CA ILE A 243 -31.76 37.98 -18.78
C ILE A 243 -30.48 38.12 -17.97
N GLY A 244 -30.22 39.29 -17.39
CA GLY A 244 -29.05 39.53 -16.55
C GLY A 244 -29.04 38.63 -15.32
N LYS A 245 -30.20 38.45 -14.68
CA LYS A 245 -30.36 37.54 -13.54
C LYS A 245 -30.09 36.08 -13.91
N LYS A 246 -30.51 35.63 -15.09
CA LYS A 246 -30.28 34.26 -15.57
C LYS A 246 -28.81 34.01 -15.89
N ILE A 247 -28.12 34.98 -16.50
CA ILE A 247 -26.68 34.91 -16.77
C ILE A 247 -25.89 34.88 -15.45
N GLU A 248 -26.26 35.73 -14.48
CA GLU A 248 -25.64 35.74 -13.14
C GLU A 248 -25.86 34.40 -12.41
N ALA A 249 -27.06 33.83 -12.49
CA ALA A 249 -27.37 32.52 -11.91
C ALA A 249 -26.56 31.39 -12.56
N TYR A 250 -26.40 31.40 -13.89
CA TYR A 250 -25.54 30.45 -14.59
C TYR A 250 -24.10 30.56 -14.09
N GLY A 251 -23.51 31.77 -14.09
CA GLY A 251 -22.13 31.98 -13.64
C GLY A 251 -21.92 31.56 -12.18
N SER A 252 -22.90 31.79 -11.32
CA SER A 252 -22.86 31.40 -9.90
C SER A 252 -23.00 29.90 -9.66
N SER A 253 -23.53 29.16 -10.64
CA SER A 253 -23.67 27.69 -10.56
C SER A 253 -22.37 26.95 -10.93
N LEU A 254 -21.43 27.63 -11.59
CA LEU A 254 -20.15 27.04 -12.01
C LEU A 254 -19.16 26.99 -10.84
N ASP A 255 -18.41 25.90 -10.76
CA ASP A 255 -17.22 25.82 -9.92
C ASP A 255 -16.14 26.78 -10.47
N PRO A 256 -15.59 27.70 -9.65
CA PRO A 256 -14.64 28.71 -10.11
C PRO A 256 -13.33 28.18 -10.69
N GLN A 257 -12.89 27.00 -10.25
CA GLN A 257 -11.65 26.38 -10.74
C GLN A 257 -11.89 25.57 -12.00
N ARG A 258 -13.02 24.87 -12.05
CA ARG A 258 -13.36 23.98 -13.17
C ARG A 258 -14.02 24.71 -14.31
N GLY A 259 -14.74 25.80 -14.06
CA GLY A 259 -15.55 26.51 -15.06
C GLY A 259 -16.67 25.63 -15.61
N ALA A 260 -17.31 24.83 -14.75
CA ALA A 260 -18.37 23.88 -15.06
C ALA A 260 -19.21 23.63 -13.80
N ILE A 261 -20.47 23.19 -13.94
CA ILE A 261 -21.24 22.68 -12.80
C ILE A 261 -20.53 21.41 -12.28
N HIS A 262 -20.35 21.34 -10.96
CA HIS A 262 -19.67 20.22 -10.30
C HIS A 262 -20.33 19.95 -8.94
N ARG A 263 -21.57 19.45 -9.00
CA ARG A 263 -22.40 19.22 -7.82
C ARG A 263 -22.60 17.74 -7.61
N GLN A 264 -23.25 17.06 -8.56
CA GLN A 264 -23.49 15.63 -8.48
C GLN A 264 -22.18 14.87 -8.53
N ARG A 265 -21.24 15.32 -9.37
CA ARG A 265 -19.91 14.71 -9.43
C ARG A 265 -19.17 14.84 -8.11
N LYS A 266 -19.30 15.99 -7.44
CA LYS A 266 -18.72 16.21 -6.12
C LYS A 266 -19.34 15.30 -5.07
N GLU A 267 -20.67 15.15 -5.05
CA GLU A 267 -21.36 14.24 -4.13
C GLU A 267 -20.92 12.78 -4.30
N TYR A 268 -20.69 12.35 -5.55
CA TYR A 268 -20.08 11.06 -5.87
C TYR A 268 -18.63 10.96 -5.36
N ASP A 269 -17.77 11.92 -5.71
CA ASP A 269 -16.34 11.89 -5.33
C ASP A 269 -16.18 11.92 -3.80
N ASP A 270 -16.97 12.72 -3.08
CA ASP A 270 -17.00 12.78 -1.62
C ASP A 270 -17.43 11.42 -1.00
N SER A 271 -18.41 10.74 -1.60
CA SER A 271 -18.88 9.43 -1.13
C SER A 271 -17.84 8.33 -1.36
N VAL A 272 -17.17 8.33 -2.52
CA VAL A 272 -16.08 7.40 -2.83
C VAL A 272 -14.89 7.61 -1.88
N SER A 273 -14.48 8.86 -1.66
CA SER A 273 -13.40 9.19 -0.72
C SER A 273 -13.72 8.67 0.67
N LEU A 274 -14.93 8.95 1.18
CA LEU A 274 -15.32 8.56 2.53
C LEU A 274 -15.35 7.03 2.71
N ILE A 275 -15.81 6.28 1.70
CA ILE A 275 -15.74 4.81 1.70
C ILE A 275 -14.29 4.33 1.74
N ASN A 276 -13.46 4.82 0.83
CA ASN A 276 -12.06 4.41 0.71
C ASN A 276 -11.25 4.73 1.95
N ASP A 277 -11.44 5.91 2.54
CA ASP A 277 -10.77 6.34 3.77
C ASP A 277 -11.18 5.45 4.96
N THR A 278 -12.48 5.09 5.04
CA THR A 278 -13.00 4.19 6.08
C THR A 278 -12.40 2.81 5.98
N ILE A 279 -12.39 2.21 4.78
CA ILE A 279 -11.81 0.88 4.56
C ILE A 279 -10.29 0.93 4.79
N SER A 280 -9.61 1.93 4.24
CA SER A 280 -8.16 2.09 4.35
C SER A 280 -7.70 2.19 5.79
N SER A 281 -8.33 3.06 6.57
CA SER A 281 -7.99 3.26 7.99
C SER A 281 -8.23 2.01 8.82
N TYR A 282 -9.30 1.28 8.52
CA TYR A 282 -9.60 0.00 9.16
C TYR A 282 -8.54 -1.05 8.83
N VAL A 283 -8.24 -1.25 7.54
CA VAL A 283 -7.28 -2.24 7.07
C VAL A 283 -5.88 -1.96 7.65
N ASP A 284 -5.41 -0.71 7.62
CA ASP A 284 -4.09 -0.34 8.15
C ASP A 284 -3.97 -0.68 9.64
N ARG A 285 -4.98 -0.30 10.44
CA ARG A 285 -4.99 -0.59 11.88
C ARG A 285 -4.95 -2.09 12.18
N GLU A 286 -5.73 -2.89 11.46
CA GLU A 286 -5.76 -4.34 11.69
C GLU A 286 -4.50 -5.05 11.15
N GLN A 287 -3.90 -4.48 10.12
CA GLN A 287 -2.67 -4.96 9.50
C GLN A 287 -1.46 -4.75 10.42
N GLU A 288 -1.34 -3.59 11.09
CA GLU A 288 -0.27 -3.33 12.05
C GLU A 288 -0.28 -4.36 13.20
N LYS A 289 -1.48 -4.69 13.70
CA LYS A 289 -1.65 -5.74 14.72
C LYS A 289 -1.19 -7.10 14.18
N ALA A 290 -1.54 -7.44 12.94
CA ALA A 290 -1.13 -8.70 12.32
C ALA A 290 0.40 -8.78 12.14
N GLN A 291 1.06 -7.67 11.83
CA GLN A 291 2.53 -7.64 11.70
C GLN A 291 3.26 -7.85 13.02
N ARG A 292 2.68 -7.45 14.15
CA ARG A 292 3.22 -7.75 15.49
C ARG A 292 3.22 -9.26 15.76
N ILE A 293 2.22 -9.99 15.26
CA ILE A 293 2.15 -11.45 15.37
C ILE A 293 3.20 -12.10 14.46
N PHE A 294 3.20 -11.71 13.17
CA PHE A 294 4.14 -12.24 12.21
C PHE A 294 4.50 -11.19 11.14
N PRO A 295 5.80 -10.81 11.01
CA PRO A 295 6.23 -9.86 9.98
C PRO A 295 5.91 -10.38 8.58
N HIS A 296 5.24 -9.58 7.78
CA HIS A 296 4.89 -9.87 6.40
C HIS A 296 4.93 -8.58 5.60
N TYR A 297 5.17 -8.68 4.29
CA TYR A 297 5.05 -7.52 3.40
C TYR A 297 3.58 -7.23 3.15
N PHE A 298 3.22 -5.95 3.16
CA PHE A 298 1.87 -5.48 2.88
C PHE A 298 1.92 -4.28 1.95
N GLU A 299 1.08 -4.31 0.93
CA GLU A 299 0.89 -3.24 -0.04
C GLU A 299 -0.60 -3.00 -0.20
N LYS A 300 -0.99 -1.73 -0.34
CA LYS A 300 -2.38 -1.30 -0.46
C LYS A 300 -2.49 -0.27 -1.57
N ASP A 301 -3.44 -0.50 -2.47
CA ASP A 301 -3.74 0.38 -3.59
C ASP A 301 -5.15 0.94 -3.44
N VAL A 302 -5.29 2.26 -3.54
CA VAL A 302 -6.57 2.96 -3.42
C VAL A 302 -6.92 3.60 -4.76
N THR A 303 -8.04 3.18 -5.33
CA THR A 303 -8.58 3.69 -6.60
C THR A 303 -10.07 4.01 -6.44
N ASP A 304 -10.96 3.34 -7.15
CA ASP A 304 -12.40 3.32 -6.89
C ASP A 304 -12.80 2.25 -5.86
N GLY A 305 -11.80 1.58 -5.28
CA GLY A 305 -11.90 0.71 -4.12
C GLY A 305 -10.56 0.62 -3.38
N VAL A 306 -10.47 -0.30 -2.43
CA VAL A 306 -9.25 -0.58 -1.67
C VAL A 306 -8.82 -2.02 -1.91
N ASP A 307 -7.70 -2.17 -2.59
CA ASP A 307 -7.02 -3.43 -2.83
C ASP A 307 -5.86 -3.58 -1.86
N HIS A 308 -5.57 -4.80 -1.45
CA HIS A 308 -4.37 -5.10 -0.68
C HIS A 308 -3.72 -6.40 -1.11
N GLN A 309 -2.41 -6.41 -1.00
CA GLN A 309 -1.57 -7.53 -1.32
C GLN A 309 -0.59 -7.81 -0.17
N ILE A 310 -0.46 -9.09 0.16
CA ILE A 310 0.47 -9.58 1.16
C ILE A 310 1.42 -10.57 0.51
N TYR A 311 2.70 -10.46 0.85
CA TYR A 311 3.67 -11.52 0.60
C TYR A 311 4.25 -12.01 1.92
N VAL A 312 4.22 -13.33 2.10
CA VAL A 312 4.74 -13.98 3.30
C VAL A 312 5.52 -15.24 2.93
N GLY A 313 6.64 -15.47 3.58
CA GLY A 313 7.49 -16.64 3.35
C GLY A 313 8.81 -16.51 4.10
N GLU A 314 9.57 -17.61 4.18
CA GLU A 314 10.84 -17.65 4.91
C GLU A 314 11.86 -16.65 4.36
N SER A 315 11.95 -16.53 3.03
CA SER A 315 12.90 -15.65 2.36
C SER A 315 12.71 -14.17 2.67
N MET A 316 11.52 -13.78 3.13
CA MET A 316 11.18 -12.40 3.50
C MET A 316 11.72 -12.03 4.89
N LEU A 317 12.22 -13.00 5.67
CA LEU A 317 12.66 -12.82 7.05
C LEU A 317 14.18 -12.88 7.14
N ASP A 318 14.79 -12.01 7.96
CA ASP A 318 16.25 -12.03 8.19
C ASP A 318 16.68 -13.26 9.04
N LYS A 319 16.05 -13.44 10.21
CA LYS A 319 16.46 -14.44 11.22
C LYS A 319 15.33 -15.31 11.76
N LYS A 320 14.09 -15.09 11.33
CA LYS A 320 12.92 -15.83 11.82
C LYS A 320 12.64 -17.02 10.91
N SER A 321 12.18 -18.14 11.48
CA SER A 321 11.67 -19.27 10.71
C SER A 321 10.21 -19.04 10.31
N PHE A 322 9.82 -19.61 9.17
CA PHE A 322 8.45 -19.58 8.68
C PHE A 322 7.76 -20.93 8.90
N ASP A 323 6.59 -20.90 9.52
CA ASP A 323 5.73 -22.06 9.71
C ASP A 323 4.41 -21.87 8.92
N PRO A 324 3.88 -22.90 8.23
CA PRO A 324 2.61 -22.83 7.51
C PRO A 324 1.40 -22.38 8.36
N MET A 325 1.46 -22.52 9.68
CA MET A 325 0.47 -21.97 10.61
C MET A 325 0.29 -20.46 10.42
N TYR A 326 1.36 -19.70 10.18
CA TYR A 326 1.27 -18.25 9.97
C TYR A 326 0.55 -17.89 8.68
N LEU A 327 0.72 -18.70 7.62
CA LEU A 327 -0.02 -18.53 6.37
C LEU A 327 -1.53 -18.75 6.59
N ARG A 328 -1.90 -19.82 7.29
CA ARG A 328 -3.31 -20.09 7.64
C ARG A 328 -3.91 -18.98 8.49
N ASN A 329 -3.13 -18.47 9.45
CA ASN A 329 -3.53 -17.34 10.27
C ASN A 329 -3.81 -16.08 9.42
N LEU A 330 -2.91 -15.74 8.49
CA LEU A 330 -3.09 -14.58 7.60
C LEU A 330 -4.29 -14.75 6.65
N ARG A 331 -4.54 -15.96 6.13
CA ARG A 331 -5.72 -16.24 5.29
C ARG A 331 -7.02 -16.05 6.05
N LEU A 332 -7.11 -16.57 7.27
CA LEU A 332 -8.28 -16.39 8.12
C LEU A 332 -8.45 -14.91 8.53
N TRP A 333 -7.35 -14.26 8.92
CA TRP A 333 -7.32 -12.83 9.21
C TRP A 333 -7.84 -11.99 8.03
N GLN A 334 -7.42 -12.30 6.80
CA GLN A 334 -7.86 -11.59 5.61
C GLN A 334 -9.39 -11.68 5.41
N LEU A 335 -9.97 -12.87 5.61
CA LEU A 335 -11.44 -13.03 5.55
C LEU A 335 -12.16 -12.23 6.64
N MET A 336 -11.60 -12.19 7.85
CA MET A 336 -12.16 -11.42 8.95
C MET A 336 -12.07 -9.91 8.68
N VAL A 337 -10.96 -9.43 8.12
CA VAL A 337 -10.81 -8.03 7.69
C VAL A 337 -11.87 -7.70 6.63
N LEU A 338 -12.10 -8.54 5.63
CA LEU A 338 -13.15 -8.27 4.64
C LEU A 338 -14.56 -8.28 5.24
N CYS A 339 -14.84 -9.13 6.24
CA CYS A 339 -16.11 -9.07 6.97
C CYS A 339 -16.25 -7.72 7.70
N GLY A 340 -15.16 -7.23 8.30
CA GLY A 340 -15.14 -5.95 9.00
C GLY A 340 -15.31 -4.77 8.05
N SER A 341 -14.65 -4.80 6.90
CA SER A 341 -14.84 -3.81 5.83
C SER A 341 -16.30 -3.78 5.38
N ALA A 342 -16.93 -4.93 5.12
CA ALA A 342 -18.34 -5.03 4.73
C ALA A 342 -19.29 -4.46 5.79
N HIS A 343 -19.04 -4.78 7.07
CA HIS A 343 -19.82 -4.21 8.18
C HIS A 343 -19.68 -2.68 8.22
N LEU A 344 -18.46 -2.15 8.19
CA LEU A 344 -18.20 -0.72 8.31
C LEU A 344 -18.80 0.08 7.15
N THR A 345 -18.69 -0.42 5.93
CA THR A 345 -19.25 0.26 4.75
C THR A 345 -20.77 0.27 4.75
N GLU A 346 -21.42 -0.80 5.24
CA GLU A 346 -22.88 -0.81 5.41
C GLU A 346 -23.32 0.20 6.49
N GLN A 347 -22.63 0.28 7.63
CA GLN A 347 -22.93 1.26 8.68
C GLN A 347 -22.69 2.70 8.22
N LEU A 348 -21.73 2.91 7.32
CA LEU A 348 -21.41 4.21 6.74
C LEU A 348 -22.48 4.67 5.74
N LYS A 349 -23.12 3.74 5.02
CA LYS A 349 -24.03 3.99 3.89
C LYS A 349 -25.11 5.07 4.13
N PRO A 350 -25.75 5.19 5.31
CA PRO A 350 -26.72 6.24 5.59
C PRO A 350 -26.15 7.68 5.60
N SER A 351 -24.84 7.82 5.80
CA SER A 351 -24.14 9.12 5.85
C SER A 351 -23.60 9.58 4.50
N LEU A 352 -23.61 8.72 3.49
CA LEU A 352 -23.12 9.05 2.16
C LEU A 352 -24.10 9.96 1.42
N ASN A 353 -23.58 10.95 0.69
CA ASN A 353 -24.38 11.77 -0.21
C ASN A 353 -25.00 10.90 -1.32
N LEU A 354 -24.18 9.99 -1.87
CA LEU A 354 -24.60 8.96 -2.81
C LEU A 354 -24.44 7.59 -2.16
N LYS A 355 -25.55 6.86 -2.03
CA LYS A 355 -25.60 5.53 -1.40
C LYS A 355 -24.97 4.47 -2.30
N LEU A 356 -23.66 4.39 -2.27
CA LEU A 356 -22.88 3.41 -2.99
C LEU A 356 -22.78 2.11 -2.19
N ASP A 357 -22.72 1.00 -2.91
CA ASP A 357 -22.52 -0.34 -2.35
C ASP A 357 -21.06 -0.76 -2.49
N THR A 358 -20.59 -1.63 -1.60
CA THR A 358 -19.25 -2.23 -1.71
C THR A 358 -19.35 -3.73 -1.90
N ALA A 359 -18.38 -4.31 -2.59
CA ALA A 359 -18.30 -5.74 -2.81
C ALA A 359 -16.88 -6.24 -2.56
N HIS A 360 -16.76 -7.40 -1.92
CA HIS A 360 -15.50 -7.88 -1.38
C HIS A 360 -15.07 -9.19 -2.04
N LEU A 361 -13.76 -9.33 -2.28
CA LEU A 361 -13.20 -10.49 -2.96
C LEU A 361 -11.84 -10.88 -2.40
N VAL A 362 -11.55 -12.18 -2.39
CA VAL A 362 -10.21 -12.76 -2.19
C VAL A 362 -9.85 -13.60 -3.41
N ALA A 363 -8.63 -13.45 -3.91
CA ALA A 363 -8.06 -14.36 -4.90
C ALA A 363 -7.05 -15.29 -4.20
N VAL A 364 -7.33 -16.59 -4.22
CA VAL A 364 -6.55 -17.60 -3.51
C VAL A 364 -5.45 -18.16 -4.40
N GLN A 365 -4.25 -18.25 -3.82
CA GLN A 365 -3.10 -18.93 -4.41
C GLN A 365 -2.40 -19.77 -3.33
N GLU A 366 -2.33 -21.09 -3.52
CA GLU A 366 -1.54 -21.97 -2.64
C GLU A 366 -0.10 -22.18 -3.12
N THR A 367 0.22 -21.95 -4.39
CA THR A 367 1.59 -22.16 -4.88
C THR A 367 2.52 -21.02 -4.48
N GLN A 368 3.70 -21.39 -4.01
CA GLN A 368 4.81 -20.47 -3.78
C GLN A 368 5.25 -19.80 -5.09
N GLN A 369 5.67 -18.55 -4.99
CA GLN A 369 6.09 -17.70 -6.09
C GLN A 369 7.47 -17.11 -5.81
N THR A 370 8.14 -16.62 -6.85
CA THR A 370 9.33 -15.79 -6.71
C THR A 370 8.97 -14.35 -7.06
N ILE A 371 9.30 -13.42 -6.16
CA ILE A 371 9.16 -11.98 -6.40
C ILE A 371 10.52 -11.31 -6.44
N SER A 372 10.63 -10.24 -7.20
CA SER A 372 11.83 -9.41 -7.28
C SER A 372 11.48 -7.94 -7.29
N PHE A 373 12.37 -7.11 -6.74
CA PHE A 373 12.24 -5.67 -6.83
C PHE A 373 12.64 -5.19 -8.23
N ASP A 374 11.72 -4.53 -8.92
CA ASP A 374 12.01 -3.83 -10.16
C ASP A 374 12.50 -2.42 -9.82
N TYR A 375 13.74 -2.10 -10.15
CA TYR A 375 14.33 -0.78 -9.85
C TYR A 375 13.77 0.36 -10.71
N ASN A 376 13.18 0.07 -11.86
CA ASN A 376 12.55 1.08 -12.72
C ASN A 376 11.16 1.41 -12.19
N GLU A 377 10.36 0.38 -11.87
CA GLU A 377 9.00 0.56 -11.34
C GLU A 377 8.99 0.86 -9.84
N LYS A 378 10.09 0.55 -9.14
CA LYS A 378 10.28 0.68 -7.69
C LYS A 378 9.25 -0.11 -6.88
N LEU A 379 8.88 -1.30 -7.34
CA LEU A 379 7.87 -2.17 -6.73
C LEU A 379 8.32 -3.64 -6.75
N LEU A 380 7.74 -4.46 -5.88
CA LEU A 380 7.94 -5.90 -5.90
C LEU A 380 7.00 -6.54 -6.92
N ALA A 381 7.58 -7.12 -7.98
CA ALA A 381 6.85 -7.80 -9.03
C ALA A 381 7.19 -9.30 -9.06
N MET A 382 6.23 -10.12 -9.52
CA MET A 382 6.48 -11.55 -9.73
C MET A 382 7.43 -11.81 -10.91
N LYS A 383 8.27 -12.85 -10.78
CA LYS A 383 9.33 -13.17 -11.74
C LYS A 383 9.11 -14.53 -12.41
N GLY A 384 8.48 -14.53 -13.58
CA GLY A 384 8.38 -15.72 -14.44
C GLY A 384 7.07 -15.80 -15.23
N SER A 385 7.03 -16.62 -16.29
CA SER A 385 5.85 -16.79 -17.15
C SER A 385 4.70 -17.56 -16.50
N TYR A 386 4.99 -18.46 -15.55
CA TYR A 386 3.97 -19.18 -14.77
C TYR A 386 3.30 -18.29 -13.72
N ASP A 387 4.04 -17.31 -13.18
CA ASP A 387 3.56 -16.41 -12.14
C ASP A 387 2.61 -15.33 -12.71
N VAL A 388 2.68 -15.07 -14.02
CA VAL A 388 1.77 -14.13 -14.71
C VAL A 388 0.30 -14.54 -14.59
N ARG A 389 -0.01 -15.83 -14.41
CA ARG A 389 -1.40 -16.30 -14.29
C ARG A 389 -2.11 -15.66 -13.09
N TYR A 390 -1.42 -15.55 -11.95
CA TYR A 390 -1.99 -14.94 -10.75
C TYR A 390 -2.18 -13.43 -10.94
N GLU A 391 -1.24 -12.72 -11.58
CA GLU A 391 -1.43 -11.31 -11.96
C GLU A 391 -2.62 -11.10 -12.90
N ILE A 392 -2.78 -11.96 -13.92
CA ILE A 392 -3.91 -11.88 -14.84
C ILE A 392 -5.23 -12.11 -14.09
N MET A 393 -5.24 -13.03 -13.10
CA MET A 393 -6.41 -13.27 -12.25
C MET A 393 -6.80 -12.03 -11.46
N LYS A 394 -5.87 -11.43 -10.71
CA LYS A 394 -6.14 -10.19 -9.95
C LYS A 394 -6.77 -9.11 -10.83
N LYS A 395 -6.19 -8.88 -12.02
CA LYS A 395 -6.62 -7.82 -12.95
C LYS A 395 -7.98 -8.03 -13.63
N ARG A 396 -8.57 -9.23 -13.54
CA ARG A 396 -9.78 -9.58 -14.31
C ARG A 396 -10.93 -10.12 -13.46
N ILE A 397 -10.66 -10.46 -12.21
CA ILE A 397 -11.63 -11.16 -11.38
C ILE A 397 -12.74 -10.25 -10.86
N ASP A 398 -12.48 -8.94 -10.81
CA ASP A 398 -13.43 -7.87 -10.47
C ASP A 398 -14.74 -7.94 -11.30
N LYS A 399 -14.62 -8.31 -12.59
CA LYS A 399 -15.68 -8.38 -13.59
C LYS A 399 -16.09 -9.80 -13.93
N ALA A 400 -15.59 -10.79 -13.18
CA ALA A 400 -15.95 -12.18 -13.39
C ALA A 400 -17.46 -12.39 -13.22
N LYS A 401 -18.01 -13.31 -14.03
CA LYS A 401 -19.40 -13.71 -14.00
C LYS A 401 -19.54 -15.18 -13.65
N VAL A 402 -20.64 -15.52 -13.00
CA VAL A 402 -21.03 -16.90 -12.71
C VAL A 402 -21.53 -17.54 -14.00
N LYS A 403 -21.00 -18.71 -14.35
CA LYS A 403 -21.25 -19.38 -15.63
C LYS A 403 -22.71 -19.77 -15.84
N GLU A 404 -23.38 -20.19 -14.79
CA GLU A 404 -24.76 -20.69 -14.87
C GLU A 404 -25.79 -19.55 -14.98
N THR A 405 -25.53 -18.40 -14.35
CA THR A 405 -26.50 -17.30 -14.21
C THR A 405 -26.13 -16.06 -15.01
N GLY A 406 -24.87 -15.90 -15.42
CA GLY A 406 -24.33 -14.69 -16.03
C GLY A 406 -24.25 -13.49 -15.07
N GLU A 407 -24.57 -13.67 -13.79
CA GLU A 407 -24.49 -12.60 -12.80
C GLU A 407 -23.03 -12.31 -12.45
N ARG A 408 -22.73 -11.06 -12.11
CA ARG A 408 -21.38 -10.71 -11.64
C ARG A 408 -21.09 -11.43 -10.31
N LEU A 409 -19.88 -11.96 -10.17
CA LEU A 409 -19.47 -12.78 -9.03
C LEU A 409 -19.59 -12.02 -7.71
N THR A 410 -18.98 -10.83 -7.66
CA THR A 410 -19.01 -9.95 -6.49
C THR A 410 -20.41 -9.36 -6.32
N GLN A 411 -20.92 -9.38 -5.09
CA GLN A 411 -22.26 -8.91 -4.75
C GLN A 411 -22.20 -8.14 -3.43
N PRO A 412 -22.99 -7.05 -3.27
CA PRO A 412 -23.06 -6.31 -2.02
C PRO A 412 -23.43 -7.20 -0.83
N GLY A 413 -22.83 -6.94 0.32
CA GLY A 413 -23.04 -7.72 1.55
C GLY A 413 -22.48 -9.15 1.50
N LYS A 414 -21.71 -9.50 0.46
CA LYS A 414 -21.11 -10.82 0.29
C LYS A 414 -19.61 -10.74 0.06
N ILE A 415 -18.92 -11.82 0.43
CA ILE A 415 -17.51 -12.05 0.09
C ILE A 415 -17.45 -13.14 -0.98
N ALA A 416 -16.72 -12.88 -2.06
CA ALA A 416 -16.37 -13.87 -3.07
C ALA A 416 -14.93 -14.38 -2.85
N ILE A 417 -14.75 -15.69 -2.79
CA ILE A 417 -13.44 -16.33 -2.62
C ILE A 417 -13.16 -17.13 -3.89
N VAL A 418 -12.22 -16.66 -4.69
CA VAL A 418 -11.89 -17.24 -5.99
C VAL A 418 -10.68 -18.14 -5.88
N TYR A 419 -10.78 -19.33 -6.46
CA TYR A 419 -9.71 -20.32 -6.42
C TYR A 419 -9.64 -21.13 -7.71
N SER A 420 -8.50 -21.77 -7.93
CA SER A 420 -8.24 -22.57 -9.12
C SER A 420 -8.21 -24.07 -8.83
N GLN A 421 -7.90 -24.46 -7.58
CA GLN A 421 -7.77 -25.84 -7.16
C GLN A 421 -8.79 -26.21 -6.06
N ASN A 422 -9.36 -27.40 -6.12
CA ASN A 422 -10.36 -27.83 -5.12
C ASN A 422 -9.82 -27.83 -3.67
N ARG A 423 -8.51 -28.04 -3.49
CA ARG A 423 -7.86 -28.01 -2.18
C ARG A 423 -7.90 -26.60 -1.55
N GLU A 424 -7.67 -25.57 -2.36
CA GLU A 424 -7.80 -24.17 -1.95
C GLU A 424 -9.22 -23.90 -1.45
N GLY A 425 -10.24 -24.31 -2.23
CA GLY A 425 -11.64 -24.19 -1.82
C GLY A 425 -11.96 -24.93 -0.52
N ALA A 426 -11.46 -26.15 -0.34
CA ALA A 426 -11.69 -26.93 0.87
C ALA A 426 -11.12 -26.28 2.13
N GLU A 427 -9.92 -25.70 2.06
CA GLU A 427 -9.33 -24.95 3.18
C GLU A 427 -10.19 -23.73 3.54
N TYR A 428 -10.65 -22.96 2.55
CA TYR A 428 -11.50 -21.80 2.81
C TYR A 428 -12.89 -22.18 3.34
N GLU A 429 -13.45 -23.33 2.96
CA GLU A 429 -14.68 -23.84 3.58
C GLU A 429 -14.52 -24.10 5.08
N GLU A 430 -13.34 -24.52 5.55
CA GLU A 430 -13.06 -24.69 6.98
C GLU A 430 -13.05 -23.33 7.71
N TYR A 431 -12.45 -22.30 7.11
CA TYR A 431 -12.48 -20.94 7.63
C TYR A 431 -13.90 -20.39 7.71
N LEU A 432 -14.71 -20.60 6.67
CA LEU A 432 -16.10 -20.15 6.64
C LEU A 432 -16.96 -20.80 7.72
N LYS A 433 -16.75 -22.09 8.02
CA LYS A 433 -17.42 -22.76 9.15
C LYS A 433 -17.10 -22.09 10.49
N TYR A 434 -15.84 -21.72 10.71
CA TYR A 434 -15.45 -20.98 11.91
C TYR A 434 -16.09 -19.59 11.96
N LEU A 435 -16.08 -18.83 10.87
CA LEU A 435 -16.70 -17.50 10.80
C LEU A 435 -18.22 -17.55 11.01
N SER A 436 -18.88 -18.57 10.47
CA SER A 436 -20.31 -18.81 10.71
C SER A 436 -20.59 -19.17 12.18
N ALA A 437 -19.75 -19.99 12.82
CA ALA A 437 -19.86 -20.29 14.25
C ALA A 437 -19.63 -19.06 15.14
N ARG A 438 -18.90 -18.04 14.65
CA ARG A 438 -18.73 -16.73 15.28
C ARG A 438 -19.87 -15.76 14.93
N GLU A 439 -20.85 -16.18 14.13
CA GLU A 439 -21.98 -15.38 13.61
C GLU A 439 -21.54 -14.16 12.79
N TYR A 440 -20.34 -14.19 12.22
CA TYR A 440 -19.86 -13.16 11.30
C TYR A 440 -20.47 -13.33 9.89
N LEU A 441 -21.09 -14.47 9.63
CA LEU A 441 -21.77 -14.81 8.38
C LEU A 441 -23.25 -15.10 8.66
N ILE A 442 -24.12 -14.79 7.70
CA ILE A 442 -25.56 -15.06 7.81
C ILE A 442 -25.85 -16.55 7.56
N ASP A 443 -25.21 -17.09 6.52
CA ASP A 443 -25.41 -18.45 6.07
C ASP A 443 -24.34 -19.39 6.66
N SER A 444 -24.74 -20.62 6.99
CA SER A 444 -23.82 -21.67 7.44
C SER A 444 -23.08 -22.37 6.32
N GLU A 445 -23.62 -22.33 5.09
CA GLU A 445 -23.02 -22.96 3.91
C GLU A 445 -22.82 -21.93 2.79
N PRO A 446 -21.62 -21.87 2.17
CA PRO A 446 -21.39 -20.97 1.05
C PRO A 446 -21.98 -21.49 -0.27
N ASP A 447 -22.35 -20.56 -1.15
CA ASP A 447 -22.63 -20.85 -2.55
C ASP A 447 -21.34 -21.35 -3.23
N ARG A 448 -21.40 -22.50 -3.91
CA ARG A 448 -20.30 -23.02 -4.74
C ARG A 448 -20.59 -22.71 -6.20
N LEU A 449 -19.74 -21.89 -6.81
CA LEU A 449 -19.99 -21.29 -8.13
C LEU A 449 -18.89 -21.68 -9.12
N ASN A 450 -19.27 -21.87 -10.39
CA ASN A 450 -18.32 -21.94 -11.49
C ASN A 450 -18.28 -20.58 -12.19
N LEU A 451 -17.09 -20.10 -12.55
CA LEU A 451 -16.94 -18.83 -13.24
C LEU A 451 -16.86 -19.05 -14.76
N GLU A 452 -17.26 -18.03 -15.52
CA GLU A 452 -16.96 -17.96 -16.95
C GLU A 452 -15.44 -17.95 -17.19
N ASP A 453 -15.02 -18.51 -18.31
CA ASP A 453 -13.61 -18.48 -18.68
C ASP A 453 -13.21 -17.04 -19.01
N LEU A 454 -12.15 -16.55 -18.36
CA LEU A 454 -11.56 -15.25 -18.62
C LEU A 454 -10.36 -15.42 -19.57
N GLN A 455 -9.98 -14.37 -20.29
CA GLN A 455 -8.85 -14.47 -21.22
C GLN A 455 -7.57 -14.86 -20.47
N GLY A 456 -7.05 -16.06 -20.76
CA GLY A 456 -5.86 -16.62 -20.09
C GLY A 456 -6.14 -17.34 -18.77
N LEU A 457 -7.40 -17.47 -18.33
CA LEU A 457 -7.80 -18.16 -17.10
C LEU A 457 -8.99 -19.06 -17.36
N TYR A 458 -8.81 -20.35 -17.10
CA TYR A 458 -9.83 -21.36 -17.33
C TYR A 458 -10.19 -22.06 -16.03
N SER A 459 -11.45 -22.50 -15.94
CA SER A 459 -11.95 -23.37 -14.85
C SER A 459 -11.81 -22.78 -13.45
N LEU A 460 -11.94 -21.46 -13.31
CA LEU A 460 -12.00 -20.82 -12.01
C LEU A 460 -13.31 -21.17 -11.29
N LYS A 461 -13.22 -21.34 -9.98
CA LYS A 461 -14.35 -21.57 -9.10
C LYS A 461 -14.39 -20.49 -8.03
N ALA A 462 -15.55 -20.34 -7.41
CA ALA A 462 -15.68 -19.44 -6.28
C ALA A 462 -16.55 -20.04 -5.17
N LEU A 463 -16.24 -19.65 -3.94
CA LEU A 463 -17.19 -19.67 -2.84
C LEU A 463 -17.78 -18.27 -2.70
N ARG A 464 -19.08 -18.15 -2.46
CA ARG A 464 -19.70 -16.87 -2.14
C ARG A 464 -20.54 -17.01 -0.87
N VAL A 465 -20.39 -16.06 0.03
CA VAL A 465 -21.02 -16.12 1.35
C VAL A 465 -21.53 -14.75 1.79
N ALA A 466 -22.67 -14.72 2.48
CA ALA A 466 -23.25 -13.50 3.02
C ALA A 466 -22.65 -13.14 4.39
N VAL A 467 -22.24 -11.88 4.54
CA VAL A 467 -21.68 -11.35 5.78
C VAL A 467 -22.81 -10.86 6.68
N ASN A 468 -22.68 -11.07 7.98
CA ASN A 468 -23.58 -10.47 8.96
C ASN A 468 -23.20 -8.99 9.16
N LEU A 469 -23.88 -8.10 8.43
CA LEU A 469 -23.58 -6.67 8.40
C LEU A 469 -23.96 -5.92 9.68
N ASP A 470 -24.69 -6.55 10.59
CA ASP A 470 -25.08 -5.96 11.87
C ASP A 470 -24.08 -6.25 13.00
N LYS A 471 -23.16 -7.21 12.78
CA LYS A 471 -22.22 -7.66 13.80
C LYS A 471 -20.82 -7.07 13.57
N PRO A 472 -20.27 -6.29 14.53
CA PRO A 472 -18.88 -5.85 14.43
C PRO A 472 -17.93 -7.04 14.53
N ILE A 473 -16.84 -6.98 13.76
CA ILE A 473 -15.85 -8.06 13.73
C ILE A 473 -14.74 -7.76 14.73
N GLU A 474 -14.60 -8.65 15.71
CA GLU A 474 -13.48 -8.65 16.64
C GLU A 474 -12.35 -9.52 16.09
N LEU A 475 -11.22 -8.88 15.77
CA LEU A 475 -9.99 -9.53 15.35
C LEU A 475 -9.09 -9.80 16.57
N PRO A 476 -8.56 -11.03 16.72
CA PRO A 476 -7.61 -11.33 17.78
C PRO A 476 -6.28 -10.59 17.52
N GLY A 477 -5.72 -9.97 18.55
CA GLY A 477 -4.42 -9.28 18.47
C GLY A 477 -3.99 -8.71 19.81
N PRO A 478 -2.72 -8.29 19.95
CA PRO A 478 -2.24 -7.67 21.18
C PRO A 478 -2.97 -6.35 21.44
N GLU A 479 -3.71 -6.28 22.55
CA GLU A 479 -4.35 -5.06 23.06
C GLU A 479 -3.30 -4.19 23.79
N GLU A 480 -2.41 -3.53 23.04
CA GLU A 480 -1.58 -2.46 23.61
C GLU A 480 -1.85 -1.12 22.91
N ASP A 481 -2.03 -0.11 23.76
CA ASP A 481 -2.46 1.26 23.48
C ASP A 481 -1.66 1.91 22.33
N LEU A 482 -2.34 2.23 21.24
CA LEU A 482 -1.77 2.87 20.05
C LEU A 482 -1.39 4.36 20.28
N SER A 483 -1.50 4.87 21.51
CA SER A 483 -1.19 6.26 21.86
C SER A 483 0.26 6.54 22.28
N GLN A 484 1.16 5.56 22.21
CA GLN A 484 2.58 5.73 22.63
C GLN A 484 3.63 5.57 21.52
N PHE A 485 3.25 5.57 20.24
CA PHE A 485 4.21 5.60 19.13
C PHE A 485 4.03 6.84 18.25
#